data_AF-A0A1Y1QRJ7-F1
#
_entry.id   AF-A0A1Y1QRJ7-F1
#
_cell.length_a   1.000
_cell.length_b   1.000
_cell.length_c   1.000
_cell.angle_alpha   90.00
_cell.angle_beta   90.00
_cell.angle_gamma   90.00
#
_symmetry.space_group_name_H-M   'P 1'
#
loop_
_entity.id
_entity.type
_entity.pdbx_description
1 polymer ?
#
loop_
_entity_poly.entity_id
_entity_poly.type
_entity_poly.pdbx_seq_one_letter_code
_entity_poly.pdbx_strand_id
1 'polypeptide(L)' 'YQHLIELKYCKKGDKQAGWEAQKQKGMQQVEEYLQLPSVAALHNLSAWLLVTDTARVEVVKLK' A
#
# COMPACT_ATOMS: atom_id res chain seq x y z
N TYR A 1 10.08 -14.65 7.76
CA TYR A 1 9.58 -13.27 7.61
C TYR A 1 8.50 -13.27 6.54
N GLN A 2 7.39 -12.59 6.77
CA GLN A 2 6.26 -12.49 5.84
C GLN A 2 6.09 -11.05 5.37
N HIS A 3 5.55 -10.86 4.17
CA HIS A 3 5.35 -9.54 3.59
C HIS A 3 3.94 -9.39 3.04
N LEU A 4 3.25 -8.33 3.45
CA LEU A 4 2.03 -7.86 2.82
C LEU A 4 2.40 -6.69 1.91
N ILE A 5 2.04 -6.77 0.64
CA ILE A 5 2.38 -5.77 -0.36
C ILE A 5 1.10 -5.34 -1.05
N GLU A 6 0.70 -4.09 -0.83
CA GLU A 6 -0.38 -3.45 -1.58
C GLU A 6 0.20 -2.62 -2.72
N LEU A 7 -0.33 -2.80 -3.94
CA LEU A 7 0.11 -2.08 -5.12
C LEU A 7 -1.03 -1.22 -5.68
N LYS A 8 -0.81 0.09 -5.70
CA LYS A 8 -1.72 1.06 -6.31
C LYS A 8 -1.16 1.62 -7.61
N TYR A 9 -1.99 1.53 -8.64
CA TYR A 9 -1.73 2.19 -9.90
C TYR A 9 -2.41 3.56 -9.94
N CYS A 10 -1.63 4.61 -10.21
CA CYS A 10 -2.12 5.95 -10.48
C CYS A 10 -2.01 6.21 -11.99
N LYS A 11 -3.11 6.65 -12.62
CA LYS A 11 -3.03 7.06 -14.03
C LYS A 11 -2.23 8.35 -14.13
N LYS A 12 -1.39 8.48 -15.16
CA LYS A 12 -0.56 9.69 -15.38
C LYS A 12 -1.40 10.98 -15.50
N GLY A 13 -2.62 10.88 -16.01
CA GLY A 13 -3.55 12.01 -16.15
C GLY A 13 -4.05 12.58 -14.83
N ASP A 14 -4.00 11.81 -13.74
CA ASP A 14 -4.58 12.21 -12.45
C ASP A 14 -3.63 13.09 -11.61
N LYS A 15 -2.39 13.29 -12.10
CA LYS A 15 -1.34 14.15 -11.51
C LYS A 15 -1.11 13.84 -10.01
N GLN A 16 -0.72 14.84 -9.23
CA GLN A 16 -0.42 14.65 -7.81
C GLN A 16 -1.68 14.35 -6.98
N ALA A 17 -2.83 14.93 -7.32
CA ALA A 17 -4.07 14.69 -6.57
C ALA A 17 -4.52 13.21 -6.66
N GLY A 18 -4.45 12.61 -7.85
CA GLY A 18 -4.71 11.18 -8.01
C GLY A 18 -3.68 10.30 -7.30
N TRP A 19 -2.42 10.73 -7.28
CA TRP A 19 -1.36 10.04 -6.56
C TRP A 19 -1.64 9.96 -5.07
N GLU A 20 -1.92 11.09 -4.43
CA GLU A 20 -2.25 11.14 -3.01
C GLU A 20 -3.53 10.35 -2.71
N ALA A 21 -4.55 10.44 -3.57
CA ALA A 21 -5.78 9.68 -3.40
C ALA A 21 -5.53 8.15 -3.45
N GLN A 22 -4.70 7.68 -4.38
CA GLN A 22 -4.31 6.26 -4.44
C GLN A 22 -3.50 5.84 -3.23
N LYS A 23 -2.57 6.69 -2.78
CA LYS A 23 -1.75 6.44 -1.60
C LYS A 23 -2.63 6.29 -0.35
N GLN A 24 -3.55 7.22 -0.10
CA GLN A 24 -4.48 7.13 1.04
C GLN A 24 -5.37 5.89 0.97
N LYS A 25 -5.92 5.56 -0.20
CA LYS A 25 -6.69 4.32 -0.41
C LYS A 25 -5.86 3.07 -0.11
N GLY A 26 -4.61 3.04 -0.55
CA GLY A 26 -3.69 1.94 -0.28
C GLY A 26 -3.35 1.80 1.20
N MET A 27 -3.10 2.91 1.90
CA MET A 27 -2.85 2.90 3.35
C MET A 27 -4.05 2.34 4.11
N GLN A 28 -5.26 2.81 3.78
CA GLN A 28 -6.49 2.32 4.40
C GLN A 28 -6.67 0.81 4.17
N GLN A 29 -6.45 0.30 2.96
CA GLN A 29 -6.59 -1.13 2.67
C GLN A 29 -5.56 -1.98 3.40
N VAL A 30 -4.31 -1.51 3.50
CA VAL A 30 -3.29 -2.22 4.30
C VAL A 30 -3.73 -2.29 5.76
N GLU A 31 -4.26 -1.20 6.32
CA GLU A 31 -4.79 -1.19 7.68
C GLU A 31 -5.93 -2.20 7.87
N GLU A 32 -6.88 -2.25 6.93
CA GLU A 32 -7.97 -3.23 6.92
C GLU A 32 -7.43 -4.67 6.88
N TYR A 33 -6.42 -4.95 6.05
CA TYR A 33 -5.81 -6.28 6.00
C TYR A 33 -5.09 -6.65 7.29
N LEU A 34 -4.41 -5.70 7.93
CA LEU A 34 -3.70 -5.94 9.19
C LEU A 34 -4.66 -6.28 10.34
N GLN A 35 -5.94 -5.92 10.24
CA GLN A 35 -6.98 -6.26 11.20
C GLN A 35 -7.56 -7.66 11.00
N LEU A 36 -7.30 -8.32 9.86
CA LEU A 36 -7.77 -9.69 9.62
C LEU A 36 -7.11 -10.65 10.63
N PRO A 37 -7.87 -11.53 11.33
CA PRO A 37 -7.32 -12.38 12.38
C PRO A 37 -6.12 -13.24 11.95
N SER A 38 -6.16 -13.78 10.73
CA SER A 38 -5.09 -14.58 10.16
C SER A 38 -3.81 -13.77 9.88
N VAL A 39 -3.94 -12.49 9.55
CA VAL A 39 -2.84 -11.57 9.29
C VAL A 39 -2.30 -10.99 10.60
N ALA A 40 -3.18 -10.67 11.55
CA ALA A 40 -2.83 -10.18 12.87
C ALA A 40 -2.00 -11.20 13.67
N ALA A 41 -2.22 -12.50 13.45
CA ALA A 41 -1.45 -13.59 14.05
C ALA A 41 0.01 -13.69 13.53
N LEU A 42 0.37 -12.94 12.47
CA LEU A 42 1.71 -12.99 11.87
C LEU A 42 2.68 -12.08 12.62
N HIS A 43 3.48 -12.65 13.52
CA HIS A 43 4.44 -11.93 14.37
C HIS A 43 5.62 -11.29 13.61
N ASN A 44 5.99 -11.82 12.44
CA ASN A 44 7.13 -11.36 11.64
C ASN A 44 6.69 -10.78 10.29
N LEU A 45 5.54 -10.10 10.28
CA LEU A 45 4.97 -9.46 9.11
C LEU A 45 5.48 -8.02 8.96
N SER A 46 6.00 -7.69 7.78
CA SER A 46 6.15 -6.30 7.34
C SER A 46 5.11 -5.96 6.28
N ALA A 47 4.56 -4.75 6.35
CA ALA A 47 3.55 -4.28 5.40
C ALA A 47 4.08 -3.11 4.59
N TRP A 48 3.84 -3.16 3.28
CA TRP A 48 4.35 -2.22 2.31
C TRP A 48 3.23 -1.75 1.39
N LEU A 49 3.27 -0.46 1.06
CA LEU A 49 2.46 0.13 0.01
C LEU A 49 3.38 0.61 -1.11
N LEU A 50 3.07 0.20 -2.34
CA LEU A 50 3.70 0.72 -3.54
C LEU A 50 2.68 1.52 -4.34
N VAL A 51 3.04 2.74 -4.74
CA VAL A 51 2.24 3.54 -5.68
C VAL A 51 3.07 3.78 -6.93
N THR A 52 2.49 3.52 -8.10
CA THR A 52 3.19 3.69 -9.38
C THR A 52 2.28 4.19 -10.50
N ASP A 53 2.86 4.93 -11.44
CA ASP A 53 2.23 5.35 -12.70
C ASP A 53 2.97 4.80 -13.94
N THR A 54 3.76 3.73 -13.75
CA THR A 54 4.72 3.13 -14.68
C THR A 54 5.98 3.95 -14.98
N ALA A 55 6.09 5.20 -14.53
CA ALA A 55 7.29 6.03 -14.71
C ALA A 55 8.00 6.29 -13.38
N ARG A 56 7.23 6.49 -12.31
CA ARG A 56 7.72 6.60 -10.93
C ARG A 56 7.13 5.49 -10.06
N VAL A 57 7.87 5.17 -9.01
CA VAL A 57 7.44 4.27 -7.93
C VAL A 57 7.74 4.96 -6.61
N GLU A 58 6.76 4.99 -5.72
CA GLU A 58 6.95 5.34 -4.32
C GLU A 58 6.65 4.10 -3.47
N VAL A 59 7.51 3.86 -2.47
CA VAL A 59 7.39 2.73 -1.55
C VAL A 59 7.29 3.27 -0.13
N VAL A 60 6.28 2.83 0.60
CA VAL A 60 6.04 3.21 2.00
C VAL A 60 5.98 1.96 2.85
N LYS A 61 6.79 1.94 3.93
CA LYS A 61 6.68 0.91 4.97
C LYS A 61 5.63 1.33 5.98
N LEU A 62 4.68 0.44 6.27
CA LEU A 62 3.56 0.69 7.19
C LEU A 62 3.65 -0.15 8.48
N LYS A 63 4.38 -1.27 8.45
CA LYS A 63 4.68 -2.14 9.60
C LYS A 63 6.02 -2.83 9.40
#